data_AF-A0AA38TE19-F1
#
_entry.id   AF-A0AA38TE19-F1
#
_cell.length_a   1.000
_cell.length_b   1.000
_cell.length_c   1.000
_cell.angle_alpha   90.00
_cell.angle_beta   90.00
_cell.angle_gamma   90.00
#
_symmetry.space_group_name_H-M   'P 1'
#
loop_
_entity.id
_entity.type
_entity.pdbx_description
1 polymer ?
#
loop_
_entity_poly.entity_id
_entity_poly.type
_entity_poly.pdbx_seq_one_letter_code
_entity_poly.pdbx_strand_id
1 'polypeptide(L)'
;MRFQKLWLVVVAAVAAAGMTDVVRSYERPPPRETFVVSVSEEFILPLHNRGDTVIGMMESMEGLLYRARVDVIFAGHVHAYERFDRVYNQETDNCAPMHITIGDGGNRGHPGNKYKEPQPKISLFREASFGHGEFDVVNASHALWSWHRNDDDEAVRSDSIWLRNLASDPACIN
;
A
#
# COMPACT_ATOMS: atom_id res chain seq x y z
N MET A 1 16.15 -38.89 13.04
CA MET A 1 15.66 -37.58 13.54
C MET A 1 15.54 -36.65 12.34
N ARG A 2 14.33 -36.18 12.05
CA ARG A 2 13.98 -35.40 10.85
C ARG A 2 13.87 -33.94 11.29
N PHE A 3 14.83 -33.09 10.89
CA PHE A 3 14.77 -31.66 11.18
C PHE A 3 13.53 -31.06 10.49
N GLN A 4 12.61 -30.51 11.28
CA GLN A 4 11.52 -29.69 10.78
C GLN A 4 12.11 -28.43 10.17
N LYS A 5 11.78 -28.19 8.90
CA LYS A 5 12.12 -26.97 8.16
C LYS A 5 11.50 -25.78 8.89
N LEU A 6 12.33 -24.95 9.51
CA LEU A 6 11.96 -23.58 9.88
C LEU A 6 11.65 -22.83 8.57
N TRP A 7 10.39 -22.49 8.36
CA TRP A 7 10.03 -21.48 7.37
C TRP A 7 10.30 -20.11 8.01
N LEU A 8 11.28 -19.39 7.46
CA LEU A 8 11.51 -17.98 7.74
C LEU A 8 10.26 -17.18 7.37
N VAL A 9 9.76 -16.41 8.34
CA VAL A 9 8.80 -15.33 8.09
C VAL A 9 9.62 -14.15 7.58
N VAL A 10 9.48 -13.83 6.29
CA VAL A 10 10.07 -12.61 5.72
C VAL A 10 9.00 -11.53 5.77
N VAL A 11 9.12 -10.61 6.73
CA VAL A 11 8.55 -9.26 6.58
C VAL A 11 9.55 -8.49 5.73
N ALA A 12 9.26 -8.28 4.45
CA ALA A 12 10.08 -7.44 3.60
C ALA A 12 9.68 -5.98 3.80
N ALA A 13 10.18 -5.36 4.86
CA ALA A 13 10.15 -3.91 5.02
C ALA A 13 11.36 -3.31 4.29
N VAL A 14 11.17 -2.86 3.05
CA VAL A 14 12.16 -2.03 2.36
C VAL A 14 11.80 -0.57 2.62
N ALA A 15 12.32 -0.05 3.73
CA ALA A 15 12.21 1.36 4.05
C ALA A 15 13.30 2.16 3.32
N ALA A 16 12.90 3.15 2.52
CA ALA A 16 13.79 4.25 2.14
C ALA A 16 13.02 5.59 2.17
N ALA A 17 13.49 6.44 3.09
CA ALA A 17 13.17 7.86 3.35
C ALA A 17 11.69 8.26 3.49
N GLY A 18 11.20 8.28 4.74
CA GLY A 18 10.01 9.04 5.13
C GLY A 18 9.02 8.31 6.04
N MET A 19 9.06 6.98 6.07
CA MET A 19 8.12 6.17 6.86
C MET A 19 8.66 5.94 8.28
N THR A 20 8.87 7.02 9.03
CA THR A 20 9.09 6.91 10.48
C THR A 20 7.72 6.89 11.15
N ASP A 21 7.34 5.68 11.54
CA ASP A 21 6.37 5.34 12.60
C ASP A 21 5.15 4.52 12.16
N VAL A 22 5.39 3.23 11.88
CA VAL A 22 4.40 2.17 12.15
C VAL A 22 4.37 1.91 13.68
N VAL A 23 4.20 2.96 14.49
CA VAL A 23 4.29 2.88 15.95
C VAL A 23 2.90 2.67 16.54
N ARG A 24 2.42 1.43 16.41
CA ARG A 24 1.54 0.77 17.42
C ARG A 24 1.26 -0.71 17.17
N SER A 25 1.99 -1.39 16.27
CA SER A 25 1.76 -2.81 15.97
C SER A 25 2.49 -3.79 16.91
N TYR A 26 3.19 -3.33 17.95
CA TYR A 26 4.16 -4.17 18.67
C TYR A 26 3.57 -5.17 19.69
N GLU A 27 2.25 -5.24 19.88
CA GLU A 27 1.66 -6.18 20.85
C GLU A 27 0.42 -6.88 20.27
N ARG A 28 0.60 -7.82 19.32
CA ARG A 28 -0.50 -8.72 18.92
C ARG A 28 -0.08 -10.18 18.76
N PRO A 29 -0.91 -11.14 19.22
CA PRO A 29 -0.64 -12.56 19.15
C PRO A 29 -0.74 -13.12 17.71
N PRO A 30 -0.09 -14.26 17.40
CA PRO A 30 -0.16 -14.95 16.10
C PRO A 30 -1.60 -15.32 15.71
N PRO A 31 -1.95 -15.44 14.40
CA PRO A 31 -1.13 -16.00 13.32
C PRO A 31 -0.63 -15.00 12.27
N ARG A 32 0.48 -15.39 11.64
CA ARG A 32 1.33 -14.61 10.73
C ARG A 32 1.03 -14.95 9.27
N GLU A 33 0.12 -14.23 8.61
CA GLU A 33 -0.11 -14.35 7.15
C GLU A 33 -0.58 -13.02 6.54
N THR A 34 0.09 -11.90 6.82
CA THR A 34 -0.21 -10.62 6.14
C THR A 34 1.08 -10.10 5.55
N PHE A 35 1.18 -10.12 4.22
CA PHE A 35 2.37 -9.66 3.52
C PHE A 35 2.08 -8.25 2.99
N VAL A 36 2.39 -7.25 3.81
CA VAL A 36 2.40 -5.84 3.44
C VAL A 36 3.78 -5.51 2.86
N VAL A 37 3.81 -4.81 1.72
CA VAL A 37 5.06 -4.30 1.14
C VAL A 37 5.04 -2.80 1.16
N SER A 38 6.08 -2.18 1.73
CA SER A 38 6.34 -0.76 1.55
C SER A 38 7.41 -0.61 0.47
N VAL A 39 7.13 0.24 -0.51
CA VAL A 39 8.07 0.60 -1.58
C VAL A 39 8.34 2.11 -1.52
N SER A 40 9.56 2.51 -1.84
CA SER A 40 9.94 3.92 -1.81
C SER A 40 9.43 4.71 -3.01
N GLU A 41 8.94 4.06 -4.06
CA GLU A 41 8.49 4.70 -5.30
C GLU A 41 7.12 4.17 -5.74
N GLU A 42 6.34 5.01 -6.41
CA GLU A 42 4.99 4.67 -6.86
C GLU A 42 4.99 3.60 -7.94
N PHE A 43 4.27 2.51 -7.65
CA PHE A 43 4.27 1.31 -8.46
C PHE A 43 3.21 1.35 -9.57
N ILE A 44 2.17 2.18 -9.45
CA ILE A 44 1.01 2.20 -10.35
C ILE A 44 0.84 3.55 -11.03
N LEU A 45 0.77 3.49 -12.36
CA LEU A 45 0.52 4.57 -13.32
C LEU A 45 1.51 5.76 -13.28
N PRO A 46 1.69 6.44 -14.42
CA PRO A 46 2.47 7.67 -14.48
C PRO A 46 1.60 8.83 -13.97
N LEU A 47 1.57 9.08 -12.65
CA LEU A 47 1.08 10.35 -12.12
C LEU A 47 2.05 11.51 -12.45
N HIS A 48 3.31 11.18 -12.75
CA HIS A 48 4.33 12.14 -13.15
C HIS A 48 5.09 11.62 -14.39
N ASN A 49 5.68 12.52 -15.18
CA ASN A 49 6.62 12.16 -16.26
C ASN A 49 7.70 11.21 -15.71
N ARG A 50 7.51 9.90 -15.86
CA ARG A 50 8.35 8.88 -15.23
C ARG A 50 9.68 8.81 -15.97
N GLY A 51 10.78 8.84 -15.22
CA GLY A 51 12.05 8.33 -15.71
C GLY A 51 11.99 6.80 -15.85
N ASP A 52 12.85 6.23 -16.67
CA ASP A 52 12.87 4.81 -17.04
C ASP A 52 12.96 3.84 -15.83
N THR A 53 13.41 4.32 -14.66
CA THR A 53 13.67 3.51 -13.46
C THR A 53 12.40 2.97 -12.79
N VAL A 54 11.34 3.77 -12.69
CA VAL A 54 10.10 3.38 -12.00
C VAL A 54 9.31 2.36 -12.83
N ILE A 55 9.33 2.52 -14.16
CA ILE A 55 8.72 1.57 -15.09
C ILE A 55 9.43 0.21 -14.99
N GLY A 56 10.76 0.20 -14.95
CA GLY A 56 11.54 -1.02 -14.78
C GLY A 56 11.29 -1.73 -13.44
N MET A 57 11.08 -0.98 -12.34
CA MET A 57 10.71 -1.58 -11.04
C MET A 57 9.34 -2.25 -11.10
N MET A 58 8.35 -1.57 -11.67
CA MET A 58 7.01 -2.14 -11.85
C MET A 58 7.06 -3.44 -12.67
N GLU A 59 7.64 -3.39 -13.87
CA GLU A 59 7.72 -4.55 -14.77
C GLU A 59 8.47 -5.75 -14.15
N SER A 60 9.51 -5.50 -13.35
CA SER A 60 10.29 -6.56 -12.72
C SER A 60 9.63 -7.18 -11.48
N MET A 61 8.82 -6.41 -10.73
CA MET A 61 8.29 -6.84 -9.44
C MET A 61 6.80 -7.16 -9.47
N GLU A 62 6.00 -6.62 -10.39
CA GLU A 62 4.53 -6.69 -10.36
C GLU A 62 4.06 -8.14 -10.38
N GLY A 63 4.58 -8.94 -11.32
CA GLY A 63 4.29 -10.37 -11.40
C GLY A 63 4.80 -11.19 -10.22
N LEU A 64 5.82 -10.74 -9.50
CA LEU A 64 6.28 -11.39 -8.27
C LEU A 64 5.31 -11.09 -7.12
N LEU A 65 4.94 -9.83 -6.94
CA LEU A 65 4.05 -9.37 -5.86
C LEU A 65 2.63 -9.92 -6.03
N TYR A 66 2.13 -9.97 -7.26
CA TYR A 66 0.85 -10.59 -7.58
C TYR A 66 0.83 -12.09 -7.21
N ARG A 67 1.85 -12.85 -7.63
CA ARG A 67 1.96 -14.30 -7.31
C ARG A 67 2.20 -14.57 -5.83
N ALA A 68 2.85 -13.64 -5.13
CA ALA A 68 3.05 -13.71 -3.69
C ALA A 68 1.78 -13.39 -2.88
N ARG A 69 0.68 -12.99 -3.54
CA ARG A 69 -0.59 -12.61 -2.90
C ARG A 69 -0.41 -11.47 -1.89
N VAL A 70 0.38 -10.47 -2.26
CA VAL A 70 0.53 -9.25 -1.45
C VAL A 70 -0.83 -8.56 -1.31
N ASP A 71 -1.26 -8.30 -0.08
CA ASP A 71 -2.59 -7.74 0.17
C ASP A 71 -2.65 -6.26 -0.21
N VAL A 72 -1.63 -5.51 0.19
CA VAL A 72 -1.54 -4.06 0.03
C VAL A 72 -0.08 -3.61 -0.07
N ILE A 73 0.14 -2.60 -0.89
CA ILE A 73 1.42 -1.96 -1.14
C ILE A 73 1.29 -0.49 -0.76
N PHE A 74 2.14 -0.04 0.16
CA PHE A 74 2.25 1.37 0.55
C PHE A 74 3.46 2.01 -0.13
N ALA A 75 3.24 3.14 -0.81
CA ALA A 75 4.29 3.87 -1.51
C ALA A 75 4.41 5.32 -1.02
N GLY A 76 5.64 5.83 -0.98
CA GLY A 76 5.92 7.25 -0.71
C GLY A 76 6.26 8.03 -1.98
N HIS A 77 7.24 8.94 -1.87
CA HIS A 77 7.81 9.76 -2.94
C HIS A 77 6.89 10.84 -3.53
N VAL A 78 5.68 10.49 -3.96
CA VAL A 78 4.70 11.48 -4.42
C VAL A 78 4.11 12.17 -3.20
N HIS A 79 4.25 13.50 -3.12
CA HIS A 79 3.73 14.30 -2.02
C HIS A 79 2.20 14.47 -2.11
N ALA A 80 1.46 13.38 -2.06
CA ALA A 80 0.00 13.36 -2.11
C ALA A 80 -0.53 12.00 -1.59
N TYR A 81 -1.83 11.94 -1.28
CA TYR A 81 -2.51 10.69 -0.96
C TYR A 81 -3.31 10.17 -2.17
N GLU A 82 -3.13 8.91 -2.53
CA GLU A 82 -3.94 8.25 -3.56
C GLU A 82 -4.11 6.76 -3.26
N ARG A 83 -5.36 6.29 -3.22
CA ARG A 83 -5.70 4.87 -3.10
C ARG A 83 -6.26 4.38 -4.42
N PHE A 84 -5.58 3.38 -4.95
CA PHE A 84 -6.01 2.63 -6.12
C PHE A 84 -6.89 1.44 -5.72
N ASP A 85 -7.60 0.89 -6.70
CA ASP A 85 -8.20 -0.43 -6.59
C ASP A 85 -7.10 -1.51 -6.52
N ARG A 86 -7.50 -2.78 -6.38
CA ARG A 86 -6.60 -3.90 -6.62
C ARG A 86 -6.28 -3.98 -8.10
N VAL A 87 -5.00 -3.86 -8.45
CA VAL A 87 -4.58 -3.68 -9.86
C VAL A 87 -3.43 -4.61 -10.20
N TYR A 88 -3.56 -5.24 -11.37
CA TYR A 88 -2.48 -6.00 -12.00
C TYR A 88 -2.52 -5.74 -13.50
N ASN A 89 -1.36 -5.48 -14.10
CA ASN A 89 -1.24 -5.19 -15.53
C ASN A 89 -2.15 -4.04 -15.98
N GLN A 90 -2.23 -2.99 -15.16
CA GLN A 90 -3.05 -1.78 -15.37
C GLN A 90 -4.57 -1.99 -15.40
N GLU A 91 -5.06 -3.19 -15.06
CA GLU A 91 -6.48 -3.51 -14.96
C GLU A 91 -6.87 -3.90 -13.53
N THR A 92 -8.14 -3.71 -13.19
CA THR A 92 -8.68 -4.13 -11.89
C THR A 92 -8.71 -5.65 -11.80
N ASP A 93 -8.12 -6.21 -10.76
CA ASP A 93 -8.14 -7.64 -10.45
C ASP A 93 -8.29 -7.84 -8.94
N ASN A 94 -9.34 -8.55 -8.53
CA ASN A 94 -9.66 -8.79 -7.11
C ASN A 94 -8.58 -9.56 -6.35
N CYS A 95 -7.69 -10.28 -7.06
CA CYS A 95 -6.59 -11.03 -6.50
C CYS A 95 -5.25 -10.31 -6.58
N ALA A 96 -5.24 -9.05 -7.04
CA ALA A 96 -4.07 -8.22 -7.08
C ALA A 96 -3.86 -7.42 -5.78
N PRO A 97 -2.65 -6.92 -5.53
CA PRO A 97 -2.39 -6.02 -4.43
C PRO A 97 -3.17 -4.71 -4.59
N MET A 98 -3.65 -4.15 -3.49
CA MET A 98 -4.12 -2.78 -3.46
C MET A 98 -2.93 -1.83 -3.33
N HIS A 99 -2.93 -0.71 -4.06
CA HIS A 99 -1.85 0.27 -3.98
C HIS A 99 -2.32 1.54 -3.29
N ILE A 100 -1.55 2.00 -2.32
CA ILE A 100 -1.81 3.22 -1.55
C ILE A 100 -0.55 4.07 -1.55
N THR A 101 -0.63 5.22 -2.20
CA THR A 101 0.38 6.27 -2.16
C THR A 101 0.09 7.17 -0.95
N ILE A 102 1.04 7.28 -0.03
CA ILE A 102 0.98 8.06 1.22
C ILE A 102 2.32 8.80 1.44
N GLY A 103 2.71 9.64 0.48
CA GLY A 103 3.93 10.46 0.57
C GLY A 103 3.68 11.89 1.08
N ASP A 104 2.50 12.15 1.62
CA ASP A 104 1.95 13.44 2.04
C ASP A 104 2.29 13.84 3.50
N GLY A 105 3.44 13.41 4.01
CA GLY A 105 3.84 13.59 5.41
C GLY A 105 4.32 14.99 5.84
N GLY A 106 4.29 16.01 4.98
CA GLY A 106 4.61 17.40 5.40
C GLY A 106 6.03 17.93 5.15
N ASN A 107 6.74 17.45 4.12
CA ASN A 107 8.03 18.04 3.70
C ASN A 107 7.85 19.52 3.26
N ARG A 108 8.95 20.29 3.20
CA ARG A 108 8.98 21.68 2.72
C ARG A 108 8.50 21.76 1.26
N GLY A 109 7.21 21.98 1.08
CA GLY A 109 6.51 22.10 -0.20
C GLY A 109 5.07 21.62 -0.04
N HIS A 110 4.10 22.33 -0.60
CA HIS A 110 2.70 21.89 -0.55
C HIS A 110 2.55 20.53 -1.26
N PRO A 111 1.56 19.71 -0.87
CA PRO A 111 1.20 18.51 -1.61
C PRO A 111 1.04 18.83 -3.10
N GLY A 112 1.59 17.96 -3.95
CA GLY A 112 1.63 18.21 -5.39
C GLY A 112 0.25 18.03 -6.01
N ASN A 113 -0.34 19.10 -6.56
CA ASN A 113 -1.63 19.04 -7.30
C ASN A 113 -1.52 18.41 -8.71
N LYS A 114 -0.61 17.48 -8.93
CA LYS A 114 -0.31 16.93 -10.27
C LYS A 114 -0.88 15.53 -10.43
N TYR A 115 -2.17 15.38 -10.15
CA TYR A 115 -2.87 14.16 -10.50
C TYR A 115 -3.03 14.04 -12.01
N LYS A 116 -3.02 12.79 -12.49
CA LYS A 116 -3.34 12.51 -13.90
C LYS A 116 -4.82 12.82 -14.16
N GLU A 117 -5.08 13.56 -15.23
CA GLU A 117 -6.45 13.87 -15.68
C GLU A 117 -6.76 13.27 -17.06
N PRO A 118 -7.99 12.75 -17.28
CA PRO A 118 -9.04 12.52 -16.27
C PRO A 118 -8.63 11.43 -15.26
N GLN A 119 -9.27 11.41 -14.08
CA GLN A 119 -9.06 10.37 -13.07
C GLN A 119 -9.12 8.97 -13.70
N PRO A 120 -8.03 8.18 -13.66
CA PRO A 120 -8.08 6.79 -14.11
C PRO A 120 -9.12 6.01 -13.31
N LYS A 121 -9.86 5.10 -13.95
CA LYS A 121 -10.89 4.30 -13.26
C LYS A 121 -10.36 3.48 -12.08
N ILE A 122 -9.08 3.10 -12.14
CA ILE A 122 -8.41 2.35 -11.09
C ILE A 122 -8.00 3.22 -9.89
N SER A 123 -8.04 4.55 -10.00
CA SER A 123 -7.83 5.49 -8.90
C SER A 123 -9.16 5.73 -8.19
N LEU A 124 -9.30 5.26 -6.96
CA LEU A 124 -10.57 5.27 -6.23
C LEU A 124 -10.72 6.51 -5.36
N PHE A 125 -9.64 6.96 -4.73
CA PHE A 125 -9.61 8.16 -3.90
C PHE A 125 -8.27 8.85 -4.04
N ARG A 126 -8.25 10.17 -4.12
CA ARG A 126 -7.02 10.97 -4.20
C ARG A 126 -7.23 12.36 -3.60
N GLU A 127 -6.27 12.82 -2.80
CA GLU A 127 -6.34 14.12 -2.15
C GLU A 127 -4.95 14.72 -1.96
N ALA A 128 -4.76 15.96 -2.43
CA ALA A 128 -3.50 16.69 -2.28
C ALA A 128 -3.52 17.51 -0.98
N SER A 129 -3.55 16.82 0.15
CA SER A 129 -3.46 17.38 1.49
C SER A 129 -2.38 16.66 2.28
N PHE A 130 -1.84 17.30 3.32
CA PHE A 130 -1.00 16.57 4.24
C PHE A 130 -1.84 15.66 5.12
N GLY A 131 -1.31 14.49 5.45
CA GLY A 131 -2.04 13.50 6.20
C GLY A 131 -1.16 12.39 6.74
N HIS A 132 -1.81 11.40 7.34
CA HIS A 132 -1.18 10.20 7.85
C HIS A 132 -2.14 9.01 7.83
N GLY A 133 -1.56 7.81 7.87
CA GLY A 133 -2.29 6.55 7.79
C GLY A 133 -2.33 5.80 9.10
N GLU A 134 -3.43 5.11 9.34
CA GLU A 134 -3.63 4.19 10.45
C GLU A 134 -3.98 2.80 9.89
N PHE A 135 -3.29 1.77 10.37
CA PHE A 135 -3.44 0.40 9.90
C PHE A 135 -3.76 -0.57 11.03
N ASP A 136 -5.02 -0.97 11.11
CA ASP A 136 -5.59 -1.79 12.19
C ASP A 136 -5.81 -3.24 11.75
N VAL A 137 -4.85 -4.11 12.03
CA VAL A 137 -4.96 -5.55 11.74
C VAL A 137 -5.85 -6.26 12.76
N VAL A 138 -7.13 -6.42 12.46
CA VAL A 138 -8.13 -6.94 13.40
C VAL A 138 -7.94 -8.44 13.66
N ASN A 139 -7.73 -9.22 12.61
CA ASN A 139 -7.53 -10.66 12.70
C ASN A 139 -6.74 -11.17 11.46
N ALA A 140 -6.62 -12.50 11.33
CA ALA A 140 -5.87 -13.12 10.24
C ALA A 140 -6.41 -12.84 8.83
N SER A 141 -7.67 -12.39 8.70
CA SER A 141 -8.32 -12.15 7.41
C SER A 141 -8.75 -10.70 7.16
N HIS A 142 -8.77 -9.84 8.18
CA HIS A 142 -9.28 -8.48 8.07
C HIS A 142 -8.36 -7.46 8.72
N ALA A 143 -8.09 -6.38 7.99
CA ALA A 143 -7.47 -5.18 8.52
C ALA A 143 -8.23 -3.94 8.04
N LEU A 144 -8.25 -2.88 8.84
CA LEU A 144 -8.80 -1.59 8.45
C LEU A 144 -7.63 -0.64 8.13
N TRP A 145 -7.66 -0.06 6.94
CA TRP A 145 -6.86 1.10 6.60
C TRP A 145 -7.70 2.36 6.75
N SER A 146 -7.14 3.41 7.33
CA SER A 146 -7.70 4.75 7.27
C SER A 146 -6.62 5.80 7.05
N TRP A 147 -6.95 6.83 6.31
CA TRP A 147 -6.13 8.02 6.13
C TRP A 147 -6.85 9.22 6.73
N HIS A 148 -6.07 10.05 7.43
CA HIS A 148 -6.54 11.22 8.16
C HIS A 148 -5.79 12.43 7.65
N ARG A 149 -6.53 13.45 7.21
CA ARG A 149 -5.96 14.74 6.82
C ARG A 149 -5.51 15.52 8.06
N ASN A 150 -4.37 16.20 7.95
CA ASN A 150 -3.79 16.98 9.06
C ASN A 150 -4.45 18.35 9.29
N ASP A 151 -5.18 18.87 8.30
CA ASP A 151 -5.87 20.18 8.37
C ASP A 151 -7.20 20.11 9.14
N ASP A 152 -7.65 18.93 9.54
CA ASP A 152 -8.89 18.77 10.30
C ASP A 152 -8.64 19.06 11.79
N ASP A 153 -9.49 19.89 12.40
CA ASP A 153 -9.42 20.23 13.84
C ASP A 153 -9.70 19.01 14.76
N GLU A 154 -10.23 17.93 14.18
CA GLU A 154 -10.59 16.68 14.84
C GLU A 154 -10.05 15.48 14.04
N ALA A 155 -9.83 14.34 14.70
CA ALA A 155 -9.36 13.12 14.05
C ALA A 155 -10.44 12.50 13.16
N VAL A 156 -10.59 13.01 11.94
CA VAL A 156 -11.54 12.55 10.94
C VAL A 156 -10.85 11.61 9.94
N ARG A 157 -11.43 10.42 9.76
CA ARG A 157 -11.02 9.49 8.70
C ARG A 157 -11.53 10.01 7.36
N SER A 158 -10.68 10.72 6.64
CA SER A 158 -11.00 11.29 5.32
C SER A 158 -11.13 10.19 4.26
N ASP A 159 -10.39 9.08 4.40
CA ASP A 159 -10.58 7.86 3.62
C ASP A 159 -10.43 6.60 4.50
N SER A 160 -11.14 5.52 4.15
CA SER A 160 -10.97 4.23 4.83
C SER A 160 -11.42 3.04 4.00
N ILE A 161 -10.79 1.89 4.21
CA ILE A 161 -11.15 0.63 3.55
C ILE A 161 -10.82 -0.60 4.41
N TRP A 162 -11.71 -1.60 4.36
CA TRP A 162 -11.42 -2.93 4.89
C TRP A 162 -10.61 -3.73 3.88
N LEU A 163 -9.40 -4.11 4.27
CA LEU A 163 -8.55 -5.03 3.54
C LEU A 163 -8.85 -6.47 3.96
N ARG A 164 -8.86 -7.36 2.97
CA ARG A 164 -9.01 -8.80 3.16
C ARG A 164 -7.74 -9.52 2.75
N ASN A 165 -7.37 -10.53 3.53
CA ASN A 165 -6.23 -11.39 3.27
C ASN A 165 -6.47 -12.26 2.03
N LEU A 166 -5.72 -12.02 0.96
CA LEU A 166 -5.77 -12.74 -0.31
C LEU A 166 -5.30 -14.19 -0.18
N ALA A 167 -4.39 -14.49 0.75
CA ALA A 167 -3.94 -15.87 1.00
C ALA A 167 -5.06 -16.76 1.57
N SER A 168 -6.07 -16.14 2.20
CA SER A 168 -7.25 -16.83 2.71
C SER A 168 -8.45 -16.83 1.75
N ASP A 169 -8.35 -16.13 0.61
CA ASP A 169 -9.45 -16.00 -0.34
C ASP A 169 -9.44 -17.16 -1.36
N PRO A 170 -10.44 -18.07 -1.35
CA PRO A 170 -10.50 -19.18 -2.29
C PRO A 170 -10.61 -18.76 -3.75
N ALA A 171 -11.08 -17.53 -4.05
CA ALA A 171 -11.08 -17.01 -5.41
C ALA A 171 -9.66 -16.75 -5.94
N CYS A 172 -8.69 -16.61 -5.04
CA CYS A 172 -7.29 -16.28 -5.34
C CYS A 172 -6.32 -17.45 -5.11
N ILE A 173 -6.80 -18.68 -4.89
CA ILE A 173 -5.94 -19.85 -4.57
C ILE A 173 -5.62 -20.74 -5.80
N ASN A 174 -5.94 -20.29 -7.01
CA ASN A 174 -5.63 -21.04 -8.25
C ASN A 174 -4.22 -20.78 -8.79
#